data_AF-A0A380E103-F1
#
_entry.id   AF-A0A380E103-F1
#
_cell.length_a   1.000
_cell.length_b   1.000
_cell.length_c   1.000
_cell.angle_alpha   90.00
_cell.angle_beta   90.00
_cell.angle_gamma   90.00
#
_symmetry.space_group_name_H-M   'P 1'
#
loop_
_entity.id
_entity.type
_entity.pdbx_description
1 polymer ?
#
loop_
_entity_poly.entity_id
_entity_poly.type
_entity_poly.pdbx_seq_one_letter_code
_entity_poly.pdbx_strand_id
1 'polypeptide(L)' 'MTERILEVNDLHVSFDITAGEVQAVRGVDFYLNKGETLALLVNQVQVNL' A
#
# COMPACT_ATOMS: atom_id res chain seq x y z
N MET A 1 -23.25 14.02 -2.36
CA MET A 1 -22.33 13.22 -3.19
C MET A 1 -20.99 13.21 -2.48
N THR A 2 -20.38 12.04 -2.31
CA THR A 2 -19.03 11.92 -1.76
C THR A 2 -18.03 12.40 -2.81
N GLU A 3 -17.26 13.43 -2.47
CA GLU A 3 -16.23 14.02 -3.33
C GLU A 3 -14.97 13.16 -3.24
N ARG A 4 -14.56 12.51 -4.33
CA ARG A 4 -13.28 11.79 -4.40
C ARG A 4 -12.15 12.81 -4.44
N ILE A 5 -11.19 12.66 -3.52
CA ILE A 5 -10.06 13.58 -3.39
C ILE A 5 -8.71 12.93 -3.69
N LEU A 6 -8.66 11.60 -3.71
CA LEU A 6 -7.48 10.82 -4.06
C LEU A 6 -7.92 9.58 -4.84
N GLU A 7 -7.18 9.25 -5.89
CA GLU A 7 -7.30 8.00 -6.65
C GLU A 7 -5.88 7.52 -6.96
N VAL A 8 -5.60 6.28 -6.61
CA VAL A 8 -4.32 5.61 -6.82
C VAL A 8 -4.59 4.33 -7.56
N ASN A 9 -3.87 4.14 -8.66
CA ASN A 9 -3.94 2.94 -9.48
C ASN A 9 -2.57 2.27 -9.46
N ASP A 10 -2.56 0.96 -9.28
CA ASP A 10 -1.40 0.08 -9.30
C ASP A 10 -0.27 0.51 -8.34
N LEU A 11 -0.61 0.74 -7.06
CA LEU A 11 0.39 1.11 -6.06
C LEU A 11 1.36 -0.05 -5.81
N HIS A 12 2.65 0.22 -6.02
CA HIS A 12 3.75 -0.65 -5.63
C HIS A 12 4.63 0.03 -4.59
N VAL A 13 5.01 -0.72 -3.55
CA VAL A 13 5.92 -0.25 -2.51
C VAL A 13 6.93 -1.34 -2.22
N SER A 14 8.21 -1.01 -2.36
CA SER A 14 9.33 -1.88 -2.03
C SER A 14 10.26 -1.21 -1.02
N PHE A 15 10.96 -2.04 -0.25
CA PHE A 15 11.98 -1.61 0.71
C PHE A 15 13.27 -2.37 0.45
N ASP A 16 14.36 -1.63 0.31
CA ASP A 16 15.70 -2.21 0.29
C ASP A 16 16.11 -2.58 1.71
N ILE A 17 16.41 -3.86 1.93
CA ILE A 17 17.00 -4.37 3.17
C ILE A 17 18.32 -5.06 2.87
N THR A 18 19.14 -5.29 3.91
CA THR A 18 20.43 -5.98 3.75
C THR A 18 20.29 -7.37 3.12
N ALA A 19 19.14 -8.03 3.31
CA ALA A 19 18.85 -9.36 2.75
C ALA A 19 18.25 -9.32 1.32
N GLY A 20 18.09 -8.15 0.70
CA GLY A 20 17.49 -7.97 -0.63
C GLY A 20 16.35 -6.96 -0.64
N GLU A 21 15.57 -6.94 -1.71
CA GLU A 21 14.38 -6.08 -1.82
C GLU A 21 13.14 -6.82 -1.29
N VAL A 22 12.38 -6.18 -0.40
CA VAL A 22 11.08 -6.66 0.07
C VAL A 22 9.97 -5.84 -0.57
N GLN A 23 9.15 -6.51 -1.37
CA GLN A 23 7.95 -5.90 -1.93
C GLN A 23 6.79 -5.95 -0.90
N ALA A 24 6.49 -4.81 -0.28
CA ALA A 24 5.49 -4.67 0.78
C ALA A 24 4.08 -4.43 0.26
N VAL A 25 3.93 -3.81 -0.92
CA VAL A 25 2.65 -3.63 -1.60
C VAL A 25 2.80 -4.08 -3.05
N ARG A 26 1.88 -4.94 -3.51
CA ARG A 26 1.92 -5.60 -4.84
C ARG A 26 0.70 -5.20 -5.67
N GLY A 27 0.72 -4.01 -6.26
CA GLY A 27 -0.30 -3.54 -7.22
C GLY A 27 -1.69 -3.41 -6.58
N VAL A 28 -1.90 -2.33 -5.82
CA VAL A 28 -3.19 -2.06 -5.15
C VAL A 28 -3.83 -0.79 -5.71
N ASP A 29 -5.11 -0.91 -6.09
CA ASP A 29 -5.96 0.21 -6.49
C ASP A 29 -6.81 0.69 -5.31
N PHE A 30 -6.86 2.00 -5.06
CA PHE A 30 -7.80 2.57 -4.09
C PHE A 30 -8.10 4.05 -4.36
N TYR A 31 -9.17 4.54 -3.76
CA TYR A 31 -9.52 5.95 -3.74
C TYR A 31 -9.93 6.38 -2.34
N LEU A 32 -9.88 7.68 -2.07
CA LEU A 32 -10.32 8.28 -0.81
C LEU A 32 -11.32 9.40 -1.09
N ASN A 33 -12.46 9.37 -0.42
CA ASN A 33 -13.40 10.50 -0.43
C ASN A 33 -13.05 11.51 0.66
N LYS A 34 -13.52 12.75 0.48
CA LYS A 34 -13.39 13.80 1.47
C LYS A 34 -14.06 13.40 2.79
N GLY A 35 -13.28 13.44 3.88
CA GLY A 35 -13.74 13.11 5.23
C GLY A 35 -13.56 11.63 5.61
N GLU A 36 -13.07 10.78 4.71
CA GLU A 36 -12.68 9.40 5.02
C GLU A 36 -11.22 9.34 5.49
N THR A 37 -10.92 8.38 6.36
CA THR A 37 -9.55 8.06 6.77
C THR A 37 -9.18 6.69 6.21
N LEU A 38 -8.08 6.64 5.44
CA LEU A 38 -7.50 5.39 4.97
C LEU A 38 -6.32 4.97 5.85
N ALA A 39 -6.30 3.71 6.25
CA ALA A 39 -5.15 3.10 6.90
C ALA A 39 -4.60 2.00 5.99
N LEU A 40 -3.32 2.11 5.62
CA LEU A 40 -2.60 1.07 4.90
C LEU A 40 -1.89 0.17 5.92
N LEU A 41 -2.26 -1.12 5.94
CA LEU A 41 -1.62 -2.12 6.76
C LEU A 41 -0.77 -3.03 5.85
N VAL A 42 0.55 -2.91 5.97
CA VAL A 42 1.48 -3.83 5.30
C VAL A 42 1.80 -4.97 6.26
N ASN A 43 1.39 -6.19 5.92
CA ASN A 43 1.81 -7.37 6.66
C ASN A 43 3.15 -7.86 6.09
N GLN A 44 4.20 -7.84 6.91
CA GLN A 44 5.52 -8.34 6.49
C GLN A 44 5.44 -9.85 6.30
N VAL A 45 5.91 -10.32 5.14
CA VAL A 45 6.00 -11.74 4.80
C VAL A 45 6.93 -12.46 5.80
N GLN A 46 6.44 -13.58 6.31
CA GLN A 46 7.13 -14.51 7.20
C GLN A 46 8.51 -14.88 6.64
N VAL A 47 9.58 -14.59 7.40
CA VAL A 47 10.87 -15.25 7.20
C VAL A 47 10.69 -16.70 7.63
N ASN A 48 10.72 -17.64 6.68
CA ASN A 48 10.96 -19.04 7.00
C ASN A 48 12.44 -19.16 7.37
N LEU A 49 12.71 -19.42 8.65
CA LEU A 49 13.99 -19.92 9.14
C LEU A 49 14.08 -21.44 8.93
#